data_AF-A0A966VUW0-F1
#
_entry.id   AF-A0A966VUW0-F1
#
_cell.length_a   1.000
_cell.length_b   1.000
_cell.length_c   1.000
_cell.angle_alpha   90.00
_cell.angle_beta   90.00
_cell.angle_gamma   90.00
#
_symmetry.space_group_name_H-M   'P 1'
#
loop_
_entity.id
_entity.type
_entity.pdbx_description
1 polymer ?
#
loop_
_entity_poly.entity_id
_entity_poly.type
_entity_poly.pdbx_seq_one_letter_code
_entity_poly.pdbx_strand_id
1 'polypeptide(L)'
;TPTDPDRTFSDDPLRMMRAIRFAAQLGFTIEEKTWQGIVNNAHRISIITQERITEELNKMILAPIPSVGFDLLYKAGLLKLIFPQLVELAGAEYKDGHGHKDNFYHTLQVLDNLSKNTTDLWLRWAAILHDIAKPATKRFEKGHGWTFHGHEVVGGRMVSKIFTKLKLPLHEKMRLVRISRIRMITFFSSPNKFQIKTWFTSQLKMSSSKCFKKINFRSRFKLSSSLGS
;
A
#
# COMPACT_ATOMS: atom_id res chain seq x y z
N THR A 1 -6.24 -25.07 -29.01
CA THR A 1 -5.48 -25.40 -27.77
C THR A 1 -4.93 -24.11 -27.19
N PRO A 2 -4.88 -23.95 -25.85
CA PRO A 2 -4.23 -22.77 -25.26
C PRO A 2 -2.80 -22.69 -25.79
N THR A 3 -2.39 -21.52 -26.27
CA THR A 3 -1.01 -21.26 -26.67
C THR A 3 -0.09 -21.37 -25.46
N ASP A 4 1.17 -21.73 -25.69
CA ASP A 4 2.22 -21.73 -24.67
C ASP A 4 2.18 -20.43 -23.84
N PRO A 5 2.08 -20.50 -22.50
CA PRO A 5 2.10 -19.33 -21.63
C PRO A 5 3.28 -18.40 -21.90
N ASP A 6 4.48 -18.96 -22.16
CA ASP A 6 5.67 -18.15 -22.41
C ASP A 6 5.51 -17.29 -23.66
N ARG A 7 5.02 -17.87 -24.76
CA ARG A 7 4.71 -17.12 -25.99
C ARG A 7 3.63 -16.08 -25.74
N THR A 8 2.59 -16.44 -24.99
CA THR A 8 1.45 -15.57 -24.69
C THR A 8 1.88 -14.33 -23.90
N PHE A 9 2.76 -14.49 -22.91
CA PHE A 9 3.32 -13.38 -22.14
C PHE A 9 4.42 -12.64 -22.90
N SER A 10 5.12 -13.32 -23.80
CA SER A 10 6.04 -12.68 -24.75
C SER A 10 5.29 -11.71 -25.67
N ASP A 11 4.15 -12.10 -26.22
CA ASP A 11 3.41 -11.24 -27.15
C ASP A 11 2.74 -10.05 -26.44
N ASP A 12 2.23 -10.23 -25.21
CA ASP A 12 1.59 -9.16 -24.43
C ASP A 12 1.88 -9.33 -22.92
N PRO A 13 2.97 -8.73 -22.40
CA PRO A 13 3.37 -8.92 -21.00
C PRO A 13 2.35 -8.41 -19.97
N LEU A 14 1.42 -7.52 -20.34
CA LEU A 14 0.35 -7.08 -19.43
C LEU A 14 -0.58 -8.24 -19.06
N ARG A 15 -0.64 -9.31 -19.86
CA ARG A 15 -1.42 -10.51 -19.54
C ARG A 15 -0.99 -11.18 -18.22
N MET A 16 0.27 -11.05 -17.81
CA MET A 16 0.74 -11.54 -16.52
C MET A 16 0.02 -10.85 -15.36
N MET A 17 -0.04 -9.51 -15.39
CA MET A 17 -0.80 -8.71 -14.41
C MET A 17 -2.29 -9.06 -14.43
N ARG A 18 -2.87 -9.25 -15.63
CA ARG A 18 -4.30 -9.59 -15.77
C ARG A 18 -4.59 -10.97 -15.18
N ALA A 19 -3.75 -11.97 -15.42
CA ALA A 19 -3.89 -13.30 -14.86
C ALA A 19 -3.89 -13.26 -13.32
N ILE A 20 -2.93 -12.55 -12.72
CA ILE A 20 -2.85 -12.35 -11.27
C ILE A 20 -4.08 -11.60 -10.73
N ARG A 21 -4.51 -10.53 -11.41
CA ARG A 21 -5.72 -9.79 -11.02
C ARG A 21 -6.95 -10.71 -11.04
N PHE A 22 -7.11 -11.53 -12.08
CA PHE A 22 -8.25 -12.44 -12.17
C PHE A 22 -8.22 -13.50 -11.08
N ALA A 23 -7.05 -14.06 -10.75
CA ALA A 23 -6.90 -14.97 -9.63
C ALA A 23 -7.36 -14.32 -8.31
N ALA A 24 -6.95 -13.07 -8.07
CA ALA A 24 -7.35 -12.32 -6.87
C ALA A 24 -8.84 -11.93 -6.85
N GLN A 25 -9.45 -11.66 -8.00
CA GLN A 25 -10.86 -11.25 -8.09
C GLN A 25 -11.84 -12.43 -8.06
N LEU A 26 -11.47 -13.54 -8.68
CA LEU A 26 -12.34 -14.71 -8.86
C LEU A 26 -12.01 -15.84 -7.88
N GLY A 27 -10.88 -15.78 -7.18
CA GLY A 27 -10.51 -16.74 -6.13
C GLY A 27 -10.04 -18.10 -6.64
N PHE A 28 -9.46 -18.16 -7.85
CA PHE A 28 -8.87 -19.39 -8.39
C PHE A 28 -7.35 -19.41 -8.24
N THR A 29 -6.78 -20.62 -8.28
CA THR A 29 -5.32 -20.83 -8.32
C THR A 29 -4.85 -20.86 -9.76
N ILE A 30 -3.79 -20.10 -10.09
CA ILE A 30 -3.19 -20.11 -11.42
C ILE A 30 -2.53 -21.47 -11.65
N GLU A 31 -2.78 -22.07 -12.81
CA GLU A 31 -2.18 -23.35 -13.20
C GLU A 31 -0.65 -23.25 -13.26
N GLU A 32 0.05 -24.32 -12.87
CA GLU A 32 1.49 -24.29 -12.59
C GLU A 32 2.34 -23.83 -13.80
N LYS A 33 2.07 -24.34 -15.01
CA LYS A 33 2.81 -23.91 -16.21
C LYS A 33 2.57 -22.43 -16.52
N THR A 34 1.34 -21.98 -16.34
CA THR A 34 0.97 -20.57 -16.49
C THR A 34 1.68 -19.70 -15.45
N TRP A 35 1.75 -20.16 -14.21
CA TRP A 35 2.47 -19.47 -13.14
C TRP A 35 3.97 -19.37 -13.44
N GLN A 36 4.61 -20.47 -13.86
CA GLN A 36 6.01 -20.45 -14.23
C GLN A 36 6.28 -19.51 -15.42
N GLY A 37 5.38 -19.48 -16.40
CA GLY A 37 5.46 -18.53 -17.51
C GLY A 37 5.39 -17.07 -17.06
N ILE A 38 4.57 -16.76 -16.05
CA ILE A 38 4.52 -15.41 -15.44
C ILE A 38 5.88 -15.07 -14.79
N VAL A 39 6.44 -15.99 -14.00
CA VAL A 39 7.72 -15.77 -13.30
C VAL A 39 8.86 -15.56 -14.30
N ASN A 40 8.97 -16.43 -15.31
CA ASN A 40 10.02 -16.37 -16.34
C ASN A 40 9.99 -15.06 -17.13
N ASN A 41 8.79 -14.56 -17.42
CA ASN A 41 8.59 -13.37 -18.24
C ASN A 41 8.43 -12.07 -17.44
N ALA A 42 8.49 -12.10 -16.12
CA ALA A 42 8.21 -10.95 -15.26
C ALA A 42 8.99 -9.69 -15.67
N HIS A 43 10.26 -9.85 -16.04
CA HIS A 43 11.14 -8.78 -16.51
C HIS A 43 10.57 -8.00 -17.71
N ARG A 44 9.78 -8.66 -18.58
CA ARG A 44 9.20 -8.04 -19.77
C ARG A 44 8.11 -7.02 -19.46
N ILE A 45 7.61 -6.94 -18.23
CA ILE A 45 6.66 -5.90 -17.84
C ILE A 45 7.22 -4.49 -18.07
N SER A 46 8.54 -4.32 -18.12
CA SER A 46 9.21 -3.04 -18.35
C SER A 46 8.91 -2.41 -19.72
N ILE A 47 8.44 -3.19 -20.70
CA ILE A 47 8.06 -2.65 -22.02
C ILE A 47 6.64 -2.09 -22.03
N ILE A 48 5.84 -2.37 -21.00
CA ILE A 48 4.46 -1.87 -20.89
C ILE A 48 4.48 -0.47 -20.29
N THR A 49 3.64 0.41 -20.84
CA THR A 49 3.50 1.76 -20.31
C THR A 49 2.99 1.74 -18.87
N GLN A 50 3.46 2.71 -18.09
CA GLN A 50 3.13 2.80 -16.68
C GLN A 50 1.63 3.01 -16.44
N GLU A 51 0.94 3.73 -17.32
CA GLU A 51 -0.51 3.98 -17.25
C GLU A 51 -1.29 2.66 -17.29
N ARG A 52 -0.93 1.74 -18.21
CA ARG A 52 -1.58 0.43 -18.33
C ARG A 52 -1.30 -0.46 -17.12
N ILE A 53 -0.08 -0.41 -16.58
CA ILE A 53 0.27 -1.10 -15.33
C ILE A 53 -0.57 -0.56 -14.17
N THR A 54 -0.68 0.76 -14.07
CA THR A 54 -1.43 1.44 -13.01
C THR A 54 -2.93 1.16 -13.08
N GLU A 55 -3.51 1.06 -14.28
CA GLU A 55 -4.90 0.64 -14.46
C GLU A 55 -5.16 -0.76 -13.90
N GLU A 56 -4.31 -1.74 -14.23
CA GLU A 56 -4.43 -3.09 -13.70
C GLU A 56 -4.18 -3.14 -12.19
N LEU A 57 -3.23 -2.36 -11.68
CA LEU A 57 -2.97 -2.21 -10.25
C LEU A 57 -4.19 -1.64 -9.51
N ASN A 58 -4.82 -0.59 -10.04
CA ASN A 58 -6.04 0.01 -9.46
C ASN A 58 -7.20 -1.01 -9.41
N LYS A 59 -7.40 -1.78 -10.48
CA LYS A 59 -8.44 -2.83 -10.51
C LYS A 59 -8.15 -3.94 -9.50
N MET A 60 -6.88 -4.28 -9.28
CA MET A 60 -6.45 -5.26 -8.28
C MET A 60 -6.62 -4.75 -6.85
N ILE A 61 -6.34 -3.47 -6.59
CA ILE A 61 -6.62 -2.81 -5.30
C ILE A 61 -8.11 -2.86 -4.96
N LEU A 62 -8.98 -2.82 -5.97
CA LEU A 62 -10.43 -2.91 -5.82
C LEU A 62 -10.97 -4.34 -5.69
N ALA A 63 -10.12 -5.37 -5.75
CA ALA A 63 -10.54 -6.75 -5.54
C ALA A 63 -11.17 -6.97 -4.14
N PRO A 64 -11.95 -8.05 -3.93
CA PRO A 64 -12.50 -8.39 -2.63
C PRO A 64 -11.41 -8.63 -1.58
N ILE A 65 -10.36 -9.36 -1.96
CA ILE A 65 -9.19 -9.66 -1.11
C ILE A 65 -7.92 -9.22 -1.87
N PRO A 66 -7.58 -7.90 -1.85
CA PRO A 66 -6.44 -7.39 -2.61
C PRO A 66 -5.10 -8.04 -2.25
N SER A 67 -4.93 -8.48 -1.00
CA SER A 67 -3.67 -9.10 -0.55
C SER A 67 -3.23 -10.29 -1.42
N VAL A 68 -4.17 -11.10 -1.92
CA VAL A 68 -3.88 -12.24 -2.81
C VAL A 68 -3.15 -11.77 -4.06
N GLY A 69 -3.63 -10.70 -4.70
CA GLY A 69 -3.01 -10.17 -5.91
C GLY A 69 -1.62 -9.58 -5.64
N PHE A 70 -1.46 -8.82 -4.56
CA PHE A 70 -0.17 -8.25 -4.19
C PHE A 70 0.87 -9.30 -3.78
N ASP A 71 0.46 -10.36 -3.07
CA ASP A 71 1.34 -11.47 -2.71
C ASP A 71 1.79 -12.26 -3.96
N LEU A 72 0.89 -12.51 -4.92
CA LEU A 72 1.24 -13.10 -6.21
C LEU A 72 2.20 -12.20 -7.02
N LEU A 73 1.95 -10.89 -7.11
CA LEU A 73 2.88 -9.97 -7.77
C LEU A 73 4.25 -9.95 -7.09
N TYR A 74 4.29 -10.03 -5.76
CA TYR A 74 5.53 -10.08 -4.99
C TYR A 74 6.31 -11.36 -5.29
N LYS A 75 5.67 -12.53 -5.20
CA LYS A 75 6.26 -13.84 -5.49
C LYS A 75 6.73 -13.97 -6.94
N ALA A 76 5.99 -13.38 -7.88
CA ALA A 76 6.38 -13.36 -9.29
C ALA A 76 7.53 -12.39 -9.61
N GLY A 77 7.98 -11.57 -8.65
CA GLY A 77 9.00 -10.53 -8.87
C GLY A 77 8.48 -9.30 -9.64
N LEU A 78 7.24 -9.33 -10.15
CA LEU A 78 6.59 -8.22 -10.85
C LEU A 78 6.47 -6.98 -9.96
N LEU A 79 6.13 -7.16 -8.68
CA LEU A 79 5.91 -6.03 -7.77
C LEU A 79 7.16 -5.18 -7.60
N LYS A 80 8.35 -5.81 -7.58
CA LYS A 80 9.64 -5.11 -7.47
C LYS A 80 9.91 -4.21 -8.67
N LEU A 81 9.44 -4.59 -9.86
CA LEU A 81 9.62 -3.83 -11.09
C LEU A 81 8.66 -2.63 -11.16
N ILE A 82 7.40 -2.84 -10.77
CA ILE A 82 6.34 -1.83 -10.96
C ILE A 82 6.16 -0.90 -9.75
N PHE A 83 6.38 -1.40 -8.53
CA PHE A 83 6.18 -0.66 -7.28
C PHE A 83 7.20 -1.07 -6.20
N PRO A 84 8.49 -0.77 -6.42
CA PRO A 84 9.58 -1.22 -5.54
C PRO A 84 9.45 -0.74 -4.09
N GLN A 85 8.90 0.46 -3.85
CA GLN A 85 8.75 0.99 -2.49
C GLN A 85 7.83 0.14 -1.62
N LEU A 86 6.87 -0.57 -2.23
CA LEU A 86 6.01 -1.49 -1.47
C LEU A 86 6.78 -2.76 -1.07
N VAL A 87 7.71 -3.20 -1.92
CA VAL A 87 8.61 -4.33 -1.63
C VAL A 87 9.62 -3.98 -0.54
N GLU A 88 10.06 -2.72 -0.44
CA GLU A 88 10.96 -2.27 0.63
C GLU A 88 10.35 -2.43 2.05
N LEU A 89 9.02 -2.59 2.15
CA LEU A 89 8.36 -2.92 3.41
C LEU A 89 8.48 -4.39 3.82
N ALA A 90 8.85 -5.26 2.87
CA ALA A 90 8.97 -6.69 3.11
C ALA A 90 10.25 -7.01 3.88
N GLY A 91 10.18 -8.05 4.69
CA GLY A 91 11.26 -8.48 5.56
C GLY A 91 11.02 -8.14 7.02
N ALA A 92 11.39 -9.09 7.88
CA ALA A 92 11.48 -8.91 9.31
C ALA A 92 12.96 -9.01 9.67
N GLU A 93 13.54 -7.94 10.20
CA GLU A 93 14.91 -7.98 10.71
C GLU A 93 14.90 -8.17 12.22
N TYR A 94 15.74 -9.09 12.67
CA TYR A 94 16.00 -9.38 14.07
C TYR A 94 17.42 -8.94 14.39
N LYS A 95 17.57 -8.00 15.33
CA LYS A 95 18.88 -7.56 15.83
C LYS A 95 18.81 -7.48 17.35
N ASP A 96 19.77 -8.10 18.03
CA ASP A 96 19.89 -8.13 19.49
C ASP A 96 18.59 -8.56 20.21
N GLY A 97 17.88 -9.57 19.68
CA GLY A 97 16.63 -10.07 20.25
C GLY A 97 15.39 -9.20 19.98
N HIS A 98 15.55 -8.04 19.36
CA HIS A 98 14.45 -7.16 18.96
C HIS A 98 14.14 -7.32 17.46
N GLY A 99 13.00 -7.94 17.17
CA GLY A 99 12.46 -8.07 15.81
C GLY A 99 11.32 -7.10 15.55
N HIS A 100 11.12 -6.70 14.29
CA HIS A 100 9.87 -6.05 13.87
C HIS A 100 9.05 -6.98 12.98
N LYS A 101 7.72 -6.81 13.00
CA LYS A 101 6.81 -7.52 12.09
C LYS A 101 7.09 -7.12 10.65
N ASP A 102 6.78 -8.01 9.71
CA ASP A 102 6.86 -7.72 8.28
C ASP A 102 5.83 -6.61 7.92
N ASN A 103 6.32 -5.44 7.53
CA ASN A 103 5.47 -4.27 7.27
C ASN A 103 4.69 -4.42 5.95
N PHE A 104 5.18 -5.22 5.02
CA PHE A 104 4.48 -5.50 3.76
C PHE A 104 3.21 -6.29 4.03
N TYR A 105 3.30 -7.44 4.72
CA TYR A 105 2.12 -8.23 5.05
C TYR A 105 1.17 -7.51 6.01
N HIS A 106 1.69 -6.68 6.93
CA HIS A 106 0.85 -5.80 7.73
C HIS A 106 0.03 -4.83 6.85
N THR A 107 0.66 -4.19 5.87
CA THR A 107 0.00 -3.27 4.94
C THR A 107 -1.10 -3.98 4.15
N LEU A 108 -0.87 -5.21 3.71
CA LEU A 108 -1.87 -6.02 3.01
C LEU A 108 -3.06 -6.38 3.91
N GLN A 109 -2.83 -6.72 5.18
CA GLN A 109 -3.92 -6.97 6.14
C GLN A 109 -4.77 -5.73 6.39
N VAL A 110 -4.15 -4.56 6.51
CA VAL A 110 -4.86 -3.28 6.63
C VAL A 110 -5.73 -3.03 5.40
N LEU A 111 -5.19 -3.28 4.20
CA LEU A 111 -5.90 -3.14 2.94
C LEU A 111 -7.11 -4.09 2.82
N ASP A 112 -6.97 -5.36 3.19
CA ASP A 112 -8.08 -6.33 3.18
C ASP A 112 -9.17 -5.99 4.22
N ASN A 113 -8.78 -5.49 5.38
CA ASN A 113 -9.77 -5.05 6.37
C ASN A 113 -10.53 -3.81 5.89
N LEU A 114 -9.85 -2.91 5.18
CA LEU A 114 -10.48 -1.77 4.54
C LEU A 114 -11.40 -2.21 3.38
N SER A 115 -11.00 -3.22 2.60
CA SER A 115 -11.76 -3.67 1.41
C SER A 115 -13.17 -4.15 1.75
N LYS A 116 -13.35 -4.76 2.93
CA LYS A 116 -14.64 -5.22 3.45
C LYS A 116 -15.64 -4.09 3.72
N ASN A 117 -15.15 -2.87 3.91
CA ASN A 117 -15.95 -1.75 4.43
C ASN A 117 -16.00 -0.55 3.47
N THR A 118 -15.20 -0.54 2.40
CA THR A 118 -15.24 0.54 1.39
C THR A 118 -14.72 0.09 0.03
N THR A 119 -15.31 0.65 -1.03
CA THR A 119 -14.87 0.53 -2.42
C THR A 119 -14.11 1.77 -2.91
N ASP A 120 -13.84 2.74 -2.04
CA ASP A 120 -13.08 3.94 -2.40
C ASP A 120 -11.61 3.59 -2.65
N LEU A 121 -11.22 3.61 -3.92
CA LEU A 121 -9.86 3.36 -4.39
C LEU A 121 -8.82 4.22 -3.67
N TRP A 122 -9.12 5.49 -3.37
CA TRP A 122 -8.15 6.42 -2.79
C TRP A 122 -7.98 6.20 -1.30
N LEU A 123 -9.02 5.78 -0.59
CA LEU A 123 -8.86 5.30 0.78
C LEU A 123 -8.01 4.02 0.81
N ARG A 124 -8.19 3.11 -0.15
CA ARG A 124 -7.33 1.92 -0.30
C ARG A 124 -5.88 2.26 -0.64
N TRP A 125 -5.64 3.25 -1.51
CA TRP A 125 -4.30 3.80 -1.72
C TRP A 125 -3.70 4.42 -0.45
N ALA A 126 -4.51 5.09 0.37
CA ALA A 126 -4.05 5.62 1.66
C ALA A 126 -3.59 4.51 2.60
N ALA A 127 -4.30 3.37 2.62
CA ALA A 127 -3.88 2.18 3.37
C ALA A 127 -2.56 1.61 2.83
N ILE A 128 -2.40 1.48 1.52
CA ILE A 128 -1.14 1.00 0.93
C ILE A 128 0.04 1.91 1.28
N LEU A 129 -0.19 3.22 1.34
CA LEU A 129 0.87 4.21 1.58
C LEU A 129 1.05 4.60 3.05
N HIS A 130 0.25 4.08 3.99
CA HIS A 130 0.26 4.56 5.39
C HIS A 130 1.62 4.37 6.08
N ASP A 131 2.32 3.28 5.77
CA ASP A 131 3.60 2.94 6.38
C ASP A 131 4.77 2.91 5.39
N ILE A 132 4.56 3.36 4.15
CA ILE A 132 5.53 3.26 3.04
C ILE A 132 6.93 3.85 3.33
N ALA A 133 7.06 4.72 4.33
CA ALA A 133 8.31 5.38 4.69
C ALA A 133 9.03 4.75 5.90
N LYS A 134 8.47 3.71 6.51
CA LYS A 134 9.14 2.99 7.61
C LYS A 134 10.55 2.52 7.22
N PRO A 135 10.80 1.92 6.04
CA PRO A 135 12.14 1.46 5.67
C PRO A 135 13.15 2.61 5.61
N ALA A 136 12.76 3.74 5.02
CA ALA A 136 13.60 4.93 4.89
C ALA A 136 13.89 5.66 6.21
N THR A 137 13.13 5.38 7.28
CA THR A 137 13.25 6.03 8.59
C THR A 137 13.66 5.07 9.70
N LYS A 138 13.91 3.81 9.35
CA LYS A 138 14.30 2.75 10.25
C LYS A 138 15.64 3.07 10.89
N ARG A 139 15.69 3.09 12.23
CA ARG A 139 16.92 3.26 13.01
C ARG A 139 16.94 2.26 14.15
N PHE A 140 18.13 1.76 14.48
CA PHE A 140 18.31 0.90 15.64
C PHE A 140 18.83 1.74 16.80
N GLU A 141 18.10 1.78 17.90
CA GLU A 141 18.48 2.46 19.12
C GLU A 141 18.85 1.42 20.18
N LYS A 142 20.11 1.45 20.64
CA LYS A 142 20.63 0.48 21.61
C LYS A 142 19.80 0.54 22.89
N GLY A 143 19.22 -0.61 23.29
CA GLY A 143 18.34 -0.73 24.46
C GLY A 143 16.85 -0.46 24.20
N HIS A 144 16.47 0.16 23.08
CA HIS A 144 15.07 0.42 22.70
C HIS A 144 14.61 -0.42 21.50
N GLY A 145 15.54 -0.90 20.66
CA GLY A 145 15.25 -1.69 19.47
C GLY A 145 15.05 -0.82 18.22
N TRP A 146 14.22 -1.30 17.29
CA TRP A 146 13.97 -0.61 16.02
C TRP A 146 12.94 0.51 16.17
N THR A 147 13.30 1.74 15.78
CA THR A 147 12.44 2.92 15.77
C THR A 147 12.18 3.43 14.34
N PHE A 148 11.07 4.14 14.15
CA PHE A 148 10.60 4.64 12.84
C PHE A 148 10.14 6.11 12.95
N HIS A 149 10.86 6.94 13.70
CA HIS A 149 10.46 8.31 13.97
C HIS A 149 10.40 9.15 12.68
N GLY A 150 9.30 9.90 12.48
CA GLY A 150 9.13 10.82 11.35
C GLY A 150 8.69 10.17 10.03
N HIS A 151 8.36 8.87 10.01
CA HIS A 151 7.86 8.18 8.80
C HIS A 151 6.55 8.79 8.27
N GLU A 152 5.77 9.45 9.12
CA GLU A 152 4.57 10.19 8.73
C GLU A 152 4.92 11.39 7.83
N VAL A 153 6.00 12.11 8.16
CA VAL A 153 6.49 13.28 7.39
C VAL A 153 7.19 12.83 6.11
N VAL A 154 8.10 11.86 6.22
CA VAL A 154 8.84 11.31 5.06
C VAL A 154 7.87 10.68 4.08
N GLY A 155 6.91 9.89 4.56
CA GLY A 155 5.89 9.28 3.71
C GLY A 155 5.00 10.31 3.02
N GLY A 156 4.68 11.43 3.68
CA GLY A 156 3.97 12.54 3.05
C GLY A 156 4.72 13.16 1.86
N ARG A 157 6.07 13.17 1.89
CA ARG A 157 6.92 13.60 0.76
C ARG A 157 7.04 12.52 -0.31
N MET A 158 7.04 11.25 0.08
CA MET A 158 7.07 10.11 -0.87
C MET A 158 5.81 10.00 -1.70
N VAL A 159 4.62 10.32 -1.14
CA VAL A 159 3.33 10.23 -1.85
C VAL A 159 3.38 10.95 -3.21
N SER A 160 3.89 12.17 -3.28
CA SER A 160 3.95 12.91 -4.54
C SER A 160 4.85 12.23 -5.58
N LYS A 161 6.02 11.73 -5.15
CA LYS A 161 6.94 11.00 -6.04
C LYS A 161 6.32 9.69 -6.54
N ILE A 162 5.64 8.96 -5.66
CA ILE A 162 4.96 7.70 -6.00
C ILE A 162 3.81 7.97 -6.98
N PHE A 163 2.99 8.98 -6.74
CA PHE A 163 1.88 9.34 -7.63
C PHE A 163 2.38 9.71 -9.02
N THR A 164 3.43 10.54 -9.11
CA THR A 164 4.05 10.89 -10.39
C THR A 164 4.63 9.66 -11.09
N LYS A 165 5.38 8.81 -10.37
CA LYS A 165 5.99 7.60 -10.93
C LYS A 165 4.94 6.63 -11.43
N LEU A 166 3.85 6.44 -10.69
CA LEU A 166 2.75 5.54 -11.06
C LEU A 166 1.71 6.21 -11.96
N LYS A 167 1.92 7.44 -12.44
CA LYS A 167 0.96 8.15 -13.32
C LYS A 167 -0.46 8.24 -12.73
N LEU A 168 -0.54 8.36 -11.41
CA LEU A 168 -1.79 8.52 -10.68
C LEU A 168 -2.27 9.99 -10.74
N PRO A 169 -3.59 10.25 -10.62
CA PRO A 169 -4.12 11.60 -10.64
C PRO A 169 -3.58 12.45 -9.50
N LEU A 170 -3.03 13.60 -9.87
CA LEU A 170 -2.45 14.57 -8.94
C LEU A 170 -3.54 15.44 -8.29
N HIS A 171 -3.13 16.42 -7.50
CA HIS A 171 -4.01 17.38 -6.80
C HIS A 171 -4.94 16.73 -5.76
N GLU A 172 -6.25 16.72 -6.00
CA GLU A 172 -7.27 16.39 -4.98
C GLU A 172 -7.10 14.96 -4.47
N LYS A 173 -6.94 13.98 -5.37
CA LYS A 173 -6.80 12.57 -5.00
C LYS A 173 -5.51 12.31 -4.23
N MET A 174 -4.40 12.87 -4.70
CA MET A 174 -3.12 12.82 -3.99
C MET A 174 -3.21 13.48 -2.60
N ARG A 175 -3.92 14.62 -2.48
CA ARG A 175 -4.12 15.32 -1.20
C ARG A 175 -4.95 14.48 -0.24
N LEU A 176 -6.01 13.84 -0.73
CA LEU A 176 -6.83 12.92 0.07
C LEU A 176 -5.98 11.78 0.61
N VAL A 177 -5.19 11.12 -0.24
CA VAL A 177 -4.29 10.04 0.18
C VAL A 177 -3.28 10.52 1.23
N ARG A 178 -2.66 11.68 1.01
CA ARG A 178 -1.68 12.26 1.94
C ARG A 178 -2.26 12.57 3.32
N ILE A 179 -3.52 12.98 3.41
CA ILE A 179 -4.18 13.26 4.70
C ILE A 179 -4.69 11.98 5.34
N SER A 180 -5.38 11.12 4.57
CA SER A 180 -5.99 9.89 5.07
C SER A 180 -4.94 8.92 5.62
N ARG A 181 -3.73 8.88 5.03
CA ARG A 181 -2.63 8.03 5.53
C ARG A 181 -2.26 8.36 6.97
N ILE A 182 -2.20 9.65 7.32
CA ILE A 182 -1.79 10.09 8.67
C ILE A 182 -2.81 9.64 9.70
N ARG A 183 -4.10 9.76 9.35
CA ARG A 183 -5.20 9.30 10.19
C ARG A 183 -5.17 7.78 10.42
N MET A 184 -4.76 7.01 9.41
CA MET A 184 -4.61 5.56 9.54
C MET A 184 -3.46 5.19 10.49
N ILE A 185 -2.30 5.87 10.42
CA ILE A 185 -1.18 5.63 11.35
C ILE A 185 -1.61 5.80 12.81
N THR A 186 -2.31 6.90 13.12
CA THR A 186 -2.78 7.17 14.49
C THR A 186 -3.80 6.16 14.99
N PHE A 187 -4.54 5.53 14.08
CA PHE A 187 -5.66 4.66 14.39
C PHE A 187 -5.23 3.20 14.57
N PHE A 188 -4.37 2.68 13.69
CA PHE A 188 -3.84 1.32 13.81
C PHE A 188 -2.76 1.19 14.90
N SER A 189 -2.20 2.32 15.36
CA SER A 189 -1.34 2.36 16.55
C SER A 189 -2.13 2.42 17.87
N SER A 190 -3.47 2.55 17.82
CA SER A 190 -4.31 2.64 19.01
C SER A 190 -4.71 1.23 19.51
N PRO A 191 -4.52 0.91 20.80
CA PRO A 191 -4.83 -0.42 21.34
C PRO A 191 -6.33 -0.73 21.42
N ASN A 192 -7.22 0.22 21.12
CA ASN A 192 -8.65 0.11 21.43
C ASN A 192 -9.53 -0.17 20.19
N LYS A 193 -9.98 -1.42 20.03
CA LYS A 193 -10.74 -1.93 18.86
C LYS A 193 -12.09 -1.21 18.60
N PHE A 194 -12.67 -0.55 19.61
CA PHE A 194 -14.00 0.05 19.52
C PHE A 194 -14.05 1.32 18.64
N GLN A 195 -12.95 2.06 18.54
CA GLN A 195 -12.88 3.23 17.64
C GLN A 195 -12.88 2.83 16.16
N ILE A 196 -12.70 1.53 15.87
CA ILE A 196 -12.52 1.07 14.50
C ILE A 196 -13.81 1.24 13.67
N LYS A 197 -14.94 0.86 14.27
CA LYS A 197 -16.24 0.83 13.58
C LYS A 197 -16.83 2.23 13.34
N THR A 198 -16.59 3.17 14.24
CA THR A 198 -17.13 4.54 14.19
C THR A 198 -16.43 5.45 13.16
N TRP A 199 -15.15 5.23 12.88
CA TRP A 199 -14.41 6.00 11.88
C TRP A 199 -14.89 5.72 10.44
N PHE A 200 -15.12 4.45 10.09
CA PHE A 200 -15.67 4.05 8.79
C PHE A 200 -17.01 4.76 8.49
N THR A 201 -17.87 4.88 9.49
CA THR A 201 -19.16 5.56 9.37
C THR A 201 -19.00 7.07 9.14
N SER A 202 -17.96 7.69 9.69
CA SER A 202 -17.67 9.12 9.51
C SER A 202 -17.08 9.46 8.13
N GLN A 203 -16.25 8.60 7.54
CA GLN A 203 -15.60 8.86 6.26
C GLN A 203 -16.52 8.64 5.07
N LEU A 204 -17.45 7.68 5.14
CA LEU A 204 -18.52 7.51 4.15
C LEU A 204 -19.38 8.79 4.02
N LYS A 205 -19.55 9.56 5.10
CA LYS A 205 -20.22 10.87 5.09
C LYS A 205 -19.35 12.00 4.52
N MET A 206 -18.02 11.91 4.64
CA MET A 206 -17.09 12.89 4.07
C MET A 206 -16.88 12.71 2.55
N SER A 207 -16.97 11.50 2.03
CA SER A 207 -16.89 11.23 0.58
C SER A 207 -18.12 11.69 -0.20
N SER A 208 -19.28 11.83 0.45
CA SER A 208 -20.55 12.20 -0.18
C SER A 208 -20.93 13.68 -0.05
N SER A 209 -20.17 14.46 0.72
CA SER A 209 -20.50 15.85 1.04
C SER A 209 -19.41 16.80 0.57
N LYS A 210 -19.78 17.97 0.01
CA LYS A 210 -18.92 19.12 -0.37
C LYS A 210 -18.14 19.75 0.81
N CYS A 211 -17.75 18.99 1.83
CA CYS A 211 -17.22 19.45 3.11
C CYS A 211 -15.69 19.39 3.21
N PHE A 212 -14.97 19.57 2.10
CA PHE A 212 -13.49 19.60 2.11
C PHE A 212 -12.89 20.95 2.54
N LYS A 213 -13.71 21.96 2.85
CA LYS A 213 -13.26 23.36 3.05
C LYS A 213 -12.83 23.76 4.48
N LYS A 214 -12.86 22.90 5.49
CA LYS A 214 -12.40 23.28 6.84
C LYS A 214 -11.60 22.17 7.52
N ILE A 215 -10.31 22.09 7.21
CA ILE A 215 -9.33 21.54 8.15
C ILE A 215 -8.21 22.57 8.25
N ASN A 216 -8.36 23.50 9.20
CA ASN A 216 -7.34 24.46 9.59
C ASN A 216 -6.35 23.74 10.52
N PHE A 217 -5.09 23.64 10.12
CA PHE A 217 -4.01 23.09 10.93
C PHE A 217 -3.59 24.13 11.98
N ARG A 218 -4.20 24.08 13.16
CA ARG A 218 -3.67 24.77 14.36
C ARG A 218 -3.88 23.89 15.60
N SER A 219 -2.84 23.16 15.98
CA SER A 219 -2.64 22.65 17.34
C SER A 219 -1.15 22.77 17.67
N ARG A 220 -0.73 23.97 18.11
CA ARG A 220 -0.18 24.24 19.45
C ARG A 220 0.50 23.03 20.09
N PHE A 221 1.81 22.92 19.88
CA PHE A 221 2.72 22.41 20.89
C PHE A 221 2.74 23.41 22.06
N LYS A 222 2.33 23.00 23.26
CA LYS A 222 2.76 23.63 24.51
C LYS A 222 3.65 22.61 25.21
N LEU A 223 4.95 22.87 25.21
CA LEU A 223 5.87 22.25 26.15
C LEU A 223 5.52 22.78 27.56
N SER A 224 5.24 21.89 28.49
CA SER A 224 5.22 22.19 29.92
C SER A 224 6.64 22.13 30.45
N SER A 225 7.22 23.28 30.75
CA SER A 225 8.42 23.41 31.59
C SER A 225 7.99 23.45 33.05
N SER A 226 8.32 22.41 33.82
CA SER A 226 8.28 22.43 35.28
C SER A 226 9.68 22.76 35.81
N LEU A 227 9.86 24.00 36.26
CA LEU A 227 10.83 24.46 37.26
C LEU A 227 9.91 25.10 38.33
N GLY A 228 9.92 24.72 39.60
CA GLY A 228 11.06 24.46 40.46
C GLY A 228 11.24 25.70 41.33
N SER A 229 10.65 25.64 42.54
CA SER A 229 10.70 26.53 43.74
C SER A 229 9.33 26.98 44.19
#